data_AF-A0A6N7SNM1-F1
#
_entry.id   AF-A0A6N7SNM1-F1
#
_cell.length_a   1.000
_cell.length_b   1.000
_cell.length_c   1.000
_cell.angle_alpha   90.00
_cell.angle_beta   90.00
_cell.angle_gamma   90.00
#
_symmetry.space_group_name_H-M   'P 1'
#
loop_
_entity.id
_entity.type
_entity.pdbx_description
1 polymer ?
#
loop_
_entity_poly.entity_id
_entity_poly.type
_entity_poly.pdbx_seq_one_letter_code
_entity_poly.pdbx_strand_id
1 'polypeptide(L)'
;MSSRCMKKFLAGAAGAGILVTGLLGCYQTTSQMTVTEKKQNEAQGGAQSQNAAEEKGQNTSTVEGQVQAPERYQASFETNEGMFRVEADADIRVPEAEKMEIRPVKSGNISQEDLDRVTGVLFQGQPMMQYQDEKQAGEMTQEECERYIRQLEALRDKVDSGVRERLDTEIEAYRKRGEKAPASVKMKEVPIKVPEPADGASLEGFVTIGEKEYEFQMVTVNDEGEVLQKIGFYDRTARCAQYFTESRVSEQEGDFSMETPSETIIGEGNALLEQLGYEGFALAQLEYQKAASPYLEEKDAETGLVLHYTREIDQIPILYYREAGKYATSLTLREDRKSDGGIGLGEGNSPIQKIWQPEEISILYTDEGLWRVLIKNPYIVEAGAGEAVYLLPFQEITDVFQRMIGEKYKSYQEQNIKASAQVQQIKLGYVRTAEDADDQEGRLVPAWIFYGNMETVYPEEGEYLLSQASFHSAAQALLIINAMDGTVIDAP
;
A
#
# COMPACT_ATOMS: atom_id res chain seq x y z
N MET A 1 -6.37 -42.11 42.02
CA MET A 1 -5.44 -42.88 42.88
C MET A 1 -4.66 -43.85 42.01
N SER A 2 -3.32 -43.93 42.13
CA SER A 2 -2.45 -45.00 41.57
C SER A 2 -2.48 -45.24 40.04
N SER A 3 -1.46 -45.80 39.39
CA SER A 3 -0.02 -45.89 39.70
C SER A 3 0.75 -46.21 38.41
N ARG A 4 1.86 -45.49 38.23
CA ARG A 4 3.10 -45.85 37.51
C ARG A 4 3.25 -47.28 36.91
N CYS A 5 3.71 -47.25 35.65
CA CYS A 5 4.95 -47.89 35.15
C CYS A 5 4.99 -49.41 34.92
N MET A 6 5.24 -49.78 33.66
CA MET A 6 6.05 -50.96 33.32
C MET A 6 7.06 -50.60 32.21
N LYS A 7 8.25 -51.21 32.21
CA LYS A 7 9.45 -50.76 31.48
C LYS A 7 10.23 -51.96 30.94
N LYS A 8 10.71 -51.87 29.69
CA LYS A 8 11.72 -52.74 29.02
C LYS A 8 11.24 -54.18 28.75
N PHE A 9 11.76 -54.97 27.79
CA PHE A 9 13.02 -54.97 26.98
C PHE A 9 12.69 -55.37 25.49
N LEU A 10 13.59 -55.61 24.51
CA LEU A 10 15.05 -55.83 24.53
C LEU A 10 15.82 -55.21 23.32
N ALA A 11 15.85 -55.88 22.15
CA ALA A 11 16.75 -55.68 20.99
C ALA A 11 16.23 -56.50 19.77
N GLY A 12 16.66 -56.29 18.52
CA GLY A 12 17.54 -55.24 17.96
C GLY A 12 18.15 -55.69 16.61
N ALA A 13 18.57 -54.75 15.76
CA ALA A 13 19.46 -54.97 14.61
C ALA A 13 20.06 -53.61 14.18
N ALA A 14 21.31 -53.61 13.72
CA ALA A 14 22.05 -52.40 13.34
C ALA A 14 22.18 -52.27 11.82
N GLY A 15 22.28 -51.04 11.30
CA GLY A 15 22.65 -50.81 9.90
C GLY A 15 22.49 -49.36 9.45
N ALA A 16 23.60 -48.75 8.99
CA ALA A 16 23.68 -47.49 8.23
C ALA A 16 22.98 -46.24 8.80
N GLY A 17 23.75 -45.39 9.48
CA GLY A 17 23.36 -43.99 9.68
C GLY A 17 23.66 -43.15 8.45
N ILE A 18 22.68 -42.36 8.01
CA ILE A 18 22.89 -41.16 7.20
C ILE A 18 22.22 -40.00 7.95
N LEU A 19 23.00 -38.95 8.21
CA LEU A 19 22.52 -37.69 8.74
C LEU A 19 21.63 -37.01 7.69
N VAL A 20 20.31 -37.15 7.83
CA VAL A 20 19.37 -36.24 7.16
C VAL A 20 19.25 -34.99 8.03
N THR A 21 20.25 -34.13 7.93
CA THR A 21 20.09 -32.72 8.29
C THR A 21 19.03 -32.14 7.35
N GLY A 22 17.87 -31.78 7.90
CA GLY A 22 16.83 -31.10 7.16
C GLY A 22 17.38 -29.80 6.58
N LEU A 23 17.53 -29.74 5.25
CA LEU A 23 17.90 -28.54 4.54
C LEU A 23 16.72 -27.57 4.61
N LEU A 24 16.71 -26.70 5.62
CA LEU A 24 16.03 -25.41 5.57
C LEU A 24 16.77 -24.54 4.54
N GLY A 25 16.53 -24.84 3.26
CA GLY A 25 17.05 -24.08 2.15
C GLY A 25 16.26 -22.80 1.99
N CYS A 26 16.78 -21.69 2.51
CA CYS A 26 16.35 -20.36 2.12
C CYS A 26 16.54 -20.21 0.60
N TYR A 27 15.46 -20.18 -0.17
CA TYR A 27 15.50 -19.77 -1.57
C TYR A 27 15.22 -18.27 -1.66
N GLN A 28 16.28 -17.49 -1.79
CA GLN A 28 16.19 -16.13 -2.30
C GLN A 28 15.91 -16.21 -3.80
N THR A 29 14.67 -15.95 -4.22
CA THR A 29 14.36 -15.72 -5.64
C THR A 29 14.67 -14.26 -6.00
N THR A 30 15.94 -13.87 -5.89
CA THR A 30 16.43 -12.62 -6.48
C THR A 30 16.65 -12.85 -7.98
N SER A 31 15.56 -12.82 -8.73
CA SER A 31 15.61 -12.56 -10.17
C SER A 31 15.91 -11.08 -10.39
N GLN A 32 17.13 -10.65 -10.07
CA GLN A 32 17.62 -9.38 -10.59
C GLN A 32 17.70 -9.52 -12.10
N MET A 33 16.79 -8.87 -12.83
CA MET A 33 17.00 -8.62 -14.25
C MET A 33 18.17 -7.64 -14.37
N THR A 34 19.37 -8.19 -14.55
CA THR A 34 20.59 -7.40 -14.66
C THR A 34 20.44 -6.37 -15.78
N VAL A 35 20.33 -5.09 -15.38
CA VAL A 35 20.33 -3.94 -16.28
C VAL A 35 21.62 -4.01 -17.10
N THR A 36 21.49 -4.51 -18.32
CA THR A 36 22.62 -4.62 -19.23
C THR A 36 22.78 -3.26 -19.88
N GLU A 37 23.74 -2.46 -19.41
CA GLU A 37 24.08 -1.18 -20.05
C GLU A 37 24.31 -1.39 -21.55
N LYS A 38 23.31 -1.03 -22.36
CA LYS A 38 23.48 -0.80 -23.80
C LYS A 38 23.58 0.70 -24.05
N LYS A 39 24.70 1.28 -23.59
CA LYS A 39 25.17 2.53 -24.17
C LYS A 39 25.30 2.37 -25.69
N GLN A 40 24.90 3.42 -26.42
CA GLN A 40 24.86 3.50 -27.88
C GLN A 40 23.68 2.78 -28.57
N ASN A 41 22.49 3.40 -28.51
CA ASN A 41 21.63 3.52 -29.71
C ASN A 41 20.62 4.69 -29.70
N GLU A 42 20.85 5.72 -28.89
CA GLU A 42 19.92 6.86 -28.64
C GLU A 42 19.61 7.75 -29.86
N ALA A 43 20.23 7.52 -31.03
CA ALA A 43 20.15 8.41 -32.19
C ALA A 43 19.66 7.77 -33.50
N GLN A 44 19.36 6.45 -33.54
CA GLN A 44 18.99 5.77 -34.80
C GLN A 44 17.53 5.26 -34.85
N GLY A 45 16.89 4.99 -33.72
CA GLY A 45 15.47 4.59 -33.70
C GLY A 45 14.52 5.73 -34.07
N GLY A 46 14.62 6.86 -33.36
CA GLY A 46 13.73 8.02 -33.54
C GLY A 46 13.74 8.63 -34.95
N ALA A 47 14.86 8.52 -35.68
CA ALA A 47 14.96 9.03 -37.05
C ALA A 47 14.15 8.20 -38.06
N GLN A 48 13.93 6.89 -37.82
CA GLN A 48 13.12 6.08 -38.74
C GLN A 48 11.61 6.21 -38.46
N SER A 49 11.22 6.39 -37.20
CA SER A 49 9.81 6.57 -36.82
C SER A 49 9.29 7.99 -37.11
N GLN A 50 10.11 9.04 -36.94
CA GLN A 50 9.72 10.41 -37.31
C GLN A 50 9.33 10.52 -38.79
N ASN A 51 10.12 9.93 -39.70
CA ASN A 51 9.80 9.90 -41.13
C ASN A 51 8.48 9.15 -41.43
N ALA A 52 8.15 8.10 -40.67
CA ALA A 52 6.90 7.35 -40.84
C ALA A 52 5.65 8.07 -40.28
N ALA A 53 5.82 8.94 -39.28
CA ALA A 53 4.76 9.79 -38.74
C ALA A 53 4.47 11.00 -39.64
N GLU A 54 5.51 11.61 -40.24
CA GLU A 54 5.36 12.70 -41.21
C GLU A 54 4.57 12.28 -42.45
N GLU A 55 4.73 11.03 -42.94
CA GLU A 55 3.93 10.50 -44.07
C GLU A 55 2.42 10.34 -43.77
N LYS A 56 2.00 10.37 -42.49
CA LYS A 56 0.59 10.23 -42.09
C LYS A 56 -0.09 11.53 -41.66
N GLY A 57 0.64 12.65 -41.59
CA GLY A 57 0.07 13.94 -41.18
C GLY A 57 -0.42 13.98 -39.73
N GLN A 58 0.11 13.11 -38.85
CA GLN A 58 -0.22 13.06 -37.43
C GLN A 58 0.55 14.15 -36.67
N ASN A 59 -0.10 14.81 -35.71
CA ASN A 59 0.53 15.89 -34.95
C ASN A 59 1.45 15.36 -33.85
N THR A 60 2.71 15.10 -34.17
CA THR A 60 3.73 14.61 -33.22
C THR A 60 4.21 15.66 -32.20
N SER A 61 3.56 16.84 -32.13
CA SER A 61 3.90 17.92 -31.19
C SER A 61 3.32 17.77 -29.78
N THR A 62 2.64 16.65 -29.49
CA THR A 62 2.01 16.35 -28.20
C THR A 62 2.31 14.91 -27.80
N VAL A 63 2.21 14.61 -26.51
CA VAL A 63 2.39 13.25 -25.97
C VAL A 63 1.43 12.26 -26.63
N GLU A 64 0.15 12.62 -26.73
CA GLU A 64 -0.89 11.82 -27.40
C GLU A 64 -0.55 11.53 -28.87
N GLY A 65 -0.21 12.56 -29.65
CA GLY A 65 0.10 12.41 -31.07
C GLY A 65 1.42 11.68 -31.35
N GLN A 66 2.33 11.66 -30.38
CA GLN A 66 3.56 10.86 -30.43
C GLN A 66 3.27 9.37 -30.16
N VAL A 67 2.58 9.05 -29.06
CA VAL A 67 2.32 7.64 -28.68
C VAL A 67 1.24 6.98 -29.54
N GLN A 68 0.32 7.76 -30.13
CA GLN A 68 -0.72 7.26 -31.04
C GLN A 68 -1.56 6.12 -30.42
N ALA A 69 -1.82 6.20 -29.11
CA ALA A 69 -2.59 5.19 -28.41
C ALA A 69 -4.08 5.29 -28.81
N PRO A 70 -4.79 4.16 -29.00
CA PRO A 70 -6.24 4.17 -29.13
C PRO A 70 -6.89 4.49 -27.76
N GLU A 71 -8.20 4.76 -27.75
CA GLU A 71 -8.95 4.93 -26.48
C GLU A 71 -9.06 3.63 -25.67
N ARG A 72 -8.98 2.47 -26.34
CA ARG A 72 -9.19 1.14 -25.75
C ARG A 72 -8.29 0.07 -26.37
N TYR A 73 -7.78 -0.85 -25.56
CA TYR A 73 -6.97 -2.00 -25.98
C TYR A 73 -7.70 -3.30 -25.71
N GLN A 74 -7.80 -4.15 -26.74
CA GLN A 74 -8.41 -5.47 -26.67
C GLN A 74 -7.44 -6.54 -27.17
N ALA A 75 -7.18 -7.56 -26.34
CA ALA A 75 -6.33 -8.69 -26.69
C ALA A 75 -6.69 -9.94 -25.88
N SER A 76 -6.44 -11.12 -26.46
CA SER A 76 -6.50 -12.41 -25.76
C SER A 76 -5.38 -13.30 -26.28
N PHE A 77 -4.48 -13.74 -25.41
CA PHE A 77 -3.35 -14.59 -25.78
C PHE A 77 -2.92 -15.49 -24.61
N GLU A 78 -2.08 -16.48 -24.92
CA GLU A 78 -1.51 -17.40 -23.95
C GLU A 78 0.02 -17.38 -24.08
N THR A 79 0.72 -17.50 -22.95
CA THR A 79 2.17 -17.71 -22.88
C THR A 79 2.46 -18.97 -22.07
N ASN A 80 3.74 -19.29 -21.87
CA ASN A 80 4.16 -20.31 -20.90
C ASN A 80 3.49 -21.68 -21.15
N GLU A 81 3.44 -22.09 -22.42
CA GLU A 81 2.82 -23.33 -22.91
C GLU A 81 1.31 -23.48 -22.55
N GLY A 82 0.59 -22.37 -22.43
CA GLY A 82 -0.83 -22.35 -22.04
C GLY A 82 -1.07 -22.38 -20.53
N MET A 83 0.00 -22.28 -19.72
CA MET A 83 -0.10 -22.16 -18.26
C MET A 83 -0.37 -20.72 -17.79
N PHE A 84 -0.16 -19.72 -18.65
CA PHE A 84 -0.47 -18.32 -18.38
C PHE A 84 -1.35 -17.74 -19.48
N ARG A 85 -2.57 -17.32 -19.14
CA ARG A 85 -3.52 -16.67 -20.07
C ARG A 85 -3.62 -15.18 -19.76
N VAL A 86 -3.70 -14.36 -20.80
CA VAL A 86 -3.96 -12.93 -20.68
C VAL A 86 -5.18 -12.57 -21.48
N GLU A 87 -6.12 -11.91 -20.83
CA GLU A 87 -7.24 -11.21 -21.45
C GLU A 87 -7.12 -9.71 -21.13
N ALA A 88 -7.45 -8.88 -22.11
CA ALA A 88 -7.43 -7.43 -21.98
C ALA A 88 -8.67 -6.85 -22.65
N ASP A 89 -9.41 -6.03 -21.90
CA ASP A 89 -10.46 -5.14 -22.40
C ASP A 89 -10.34 -3.79 -21.68
N ALA A 90 -9.22 -3.12 -21.94
CA ALA A 90 -8.70 -2.06 -21.09
C ALA A 90 -8.88 -0.67 -21.69
N ASP A 91 -9.38 0.26 -20.88
CA ASP A 91 -9.40 1.68 -21.22
C ASP A 91 -7.99 2.27 -21.10
N ILE A 92 -7.60 3.08 -22.09
CA ILE A 92 -6.29 3.75 -22.12
C ILE A 92 -6.42 5.19 -21.65
N ARG A 93 -5.46 5.65 -20.85
CA ARG A 93 -5.33 7.05 -20.41
C ARG A 93 -3.95 7.60 -20.76
N VAL A 94 -3.94 8.70 -21.50
CA VAL A 94 -2.76 9.48 -21.89
C VAL A 94 -2.94 10.89 -21.33
N PRO A 95 -1.91 11.51 -20.72
CA PRO A 95 -2.01 12.86 -20.19
C PRO A 95 -2.08 13.91 -21.33
N GLU A 96 -2.86 14.97 -21.12
CA GLU A 96 -2.97 16.12 -22.02
C GLU A 96 -1.74 17.05 -21.89
N ALA A 97 -0.58 16.56 -22.35
CA ALA A 97 0.70 17.25 -22.24
C ALA A 97 1.38 17.47 -23.60
N GLU A 98 2.11 18.59 -23.73
CA GLU A 98 2.93 18.88 -24.92
C GLU A 98 4.14 17.94 -25.04
N LYS A 99 4.79 17.63 -23.91
CA LYS A 99 5.98 16.78 -23.84
C LYS A 99 6.09 16.10 -22.48
N MET A 100 6.84 15.01 -22.43
CA MET A 100 7.35 14.44 -21.17
C MET A 100 8.87 14.61 -21.10
N GLU A 101 9.43 14.64 -19.89
CA GLU A 101 10.87 14.77 -19.63
C GLU A 101 11.28 13.83 -18.50
N ILE A 102 12.54 13.42 -18.45
CA ILE A 102 13.08 12.76 -17.26
C ILE A 102 13.35 13.82 -16.19
N ARG A 103 12.89 13.58 -14.95
CA ARG A 103 13.14 14.49 -13.81
C ARG A 103 13.90 13.80 -12.69
N PRO A 104 14.93 14.42 -12.09
CA PRO A 104 15.50 13.94 -10.83
C PRO A 104 14.43 14.00 -9.72
N VAL A 105 14.42 12.99 -8.87
CA VAL A 105 13.58 12.95 -7.68
C VAL A 105 14.36 12.37 -6.52
N LYS A 106 14.16 12.96 -5.34
CA LYS A 106 14.83 12.56 -4.09
C LYS A 106 13.80 12.41 -2.98
N SER A 107 14.15 11.62 -1.96
CA SER A 107 13.42 11.61 -0.71
C SER A 107 13.44 13.00 -0.04
N GLY A 108 12.32 13.37 0.57
CA GLY A 108 12.12 14.64 1.26
C GLY A 108 11.63 14.46 2.68
N ASN A 109 11.60 15.55 3.44
CA ASN A 109 11.21 15.59 4.84
C ASN A 109 10.03 16.55 5.03
N ILE A 110 9.13 16.26 5.98
CA ILE A 110 8.12 17.21 6.42
C ILE A 110 8.81 18.34 7.20
N SER A 111 8.59 19.58 6.79
CA SER A 111 9.10 20.75 7.50
C SER A 111 8.19 21.13 8.69
N GLN A 112 8.68 22.00 9.58
CA GLN A 112 7.82 22.57 10.63
C GLN A 112 6.63 23.34 10.03
N GLU A 113 6.78 23.98 8.86
CA GLU A 113 5.69 24.70 8.19
C GLU A 113 4.60 23.75 7.69
N ASP A 114 4.98 22.59 7.15
CA ASP A 114 4.04 21.55 6.74
C ASP A 114 3.32 20.96 7.96
N LEU A 115 4.05 20.69 9.05
CA LEU A 115 3.48 20.19 10.30
C LEU A 115 2.49 21.17 10.95
N ASP A 116 2.84 22.46 11.03
CA ASP A 116 1.98 23.50 11.57
C ASP A 116 0.71 23.67 10.73
N ARG A 117 0.82 23.54 9.40
CA ARG A 117 -0.30 23.58 8.45
C ARG A 117 -1.23 22.37 8.61
N VAL A 118 -0.67 21.16 8.55
CA VAL A 118 -1.42 19.90 8.68
C VAL A 118 -2.14 19.84 10.02
N THR A 119 -1.45 20.14 11.13
CA THR A 119 -2.07 20.12 12.46
C THR A 119 -3.03 21.29 12.68
N GLY A 120 -2.77 22.47 12.14
CA GLY A 120 -3.70 23.61 12.18
C GLY A 120 -5.05 23.29 11.54
N VAL A 121 -5.04 22.61 10.39
CA VAL A 121 -6.25 22.12 9.70
C VAL A 121 -6.91 20.98 10.48
N LEU A 122 -6.17 19.92 10.78
CA LEU A 122 -6.76 18.70 11.36
C LEU A 122 -7.22 18.89 12.81
N PHE A 123 -6.54 19.70 13.62
CA PHE A 123 -6.85 19.86 15.05
C PHE A 123 -7.84 21.00 15.31
N GLN A 124 -8.13 21.84 14.32
CA GLN A 124 -9.05 22.98 14.46
C GLN A 124 -8.70 23.91 15.64
N GLY A 125 -7.39 24.08 15.91
CA GLY A 125 -6.87 24.88 17.02
C GLY A 125 -6.90 24.22 18.41
N GLN A 126 -7.29 22.95 18.51
CA GLN A 126 -7.21 22.19 19.76
C GLN A 126 -5.75 21.85 20.12
N PRO A 127 -5.39 21.84 21.42
CA PRO A 127 -4.02 21.54 21.84
C PRO A 127 -3.69 20.05 21.67
N MET A 128 -2.44 19.75 21.31
CA MET A 128 -1.92 18.39 21.35
C MET A 128 -1.69 17.98 22.81
N MET A 129 -2.27 16.84 23.20
CA MET A 129 -2.21 16.31 24.55
C MET A 129 -1.33 15.06 24.62
N GLN A 130 -0.52 14.96 25.67
CA GLN A 130 0.24 13.76 26.02
C GLN A 130 -0.02 13.33 27.45
N TYR A 131 0.19 12.04 27.72
CA TYR A 131 0.16 11.50 29.07
C TYR A 131 1.18 12.21 29.98
N GLN A 132 0.79 12.53 31.21
CA GLN A 132 1.68 13.17 32.19
C GLN A 132 2.69 12.16 32.76
N ASP A 133 2.29 10.91 32.94
CA ASP A 133 3.15 9.76 33.25
C ASP A 133 3.03 8.76 32.09
N GLU A 134 4.14 8.51 31.39
CA GLU A 134 4.21 7.61 30.23
C GLU A 134 3.84 6.17 30.58
N LYS A 135 3.92 5.76 31.85
CA LYS A 135 3.44 4.45 32.30
C LYS A 135 1.92 4.29 32.20
N GLN A 136 1.20 5.41 32.11
CA GLN A 136 -0.24 5.43 31.85
C GLN A 136 -0.57 5.44 30.36
N ALA A 137 0.44 5.38 29.46
CA ALA A 137 0.19 5.25 28.04
C ALA A 137 -0.49 3.91 27.72
N GLY A 138 -1.72 3.98 27.17
CA GLY A 138 -2.56 2.81 26.95
C GLY A 138 -3.31 2.30 28.20
N GLU A 139 -3.19 2.96 29.35
CA GLU A 139 -4.21 2.84 30.40
C GLU A 139 -5.52 3.40 29.85
N MET A 140 -6.61 2.64 30.04
CA MET A 140 -7.95 3.12 29.75
C MET A 140 -8.55 3.66 31.04
N THR A 141 -9.21 4.81 30.94
CA THR A 141 -10.10 5.31 31.97
C THR A 141 -11.33 4.42 32.15
N GLN A 142 -12.03 4.61 33.27
CA GLN A 142 -13.33 4.00 33.50
C GLN A 142 -14.32 4.38 32.37
N GLU A 143 -14.33 5.65 31.96
CA GLU A 143 -15.22 6.15 30.89
C GLU A 143 -14.89 5.52 29.52
N GLU A 144 -13.62 5.35 29.17
CA GLU A 144 -13.21 4.64 27.96
C GLU A 144 -13.65 3.17 28.01
N CYS A 145 -13.49 2.49 29.16
CA CYS A 145 -13.97 1.12 29.33
C CYS A 145 -15.50 1.03 29.17
N GLU A 146 -16.26 1.96 29.77
CA GLU A 146 -17.72 2.04 29.61
C GLU A 146 -18.13 2.36 28.16
N ARG A 147 -17.39 3.20 27.44
CA ARG A 147 -17.61 3.51 26.00
C ARG A 147 -17.42 2.26 25.14
N TYR A 148 -16.36 1.51 25.36
CA TYR A 148 -16.11 0.22 24.69
C TYR A 148 -17.18 -0.83 25.02
N ILE A 149 -17.59 -0.93 26.28
CA ILE A 149 -18.68 -1.84 26.69
C ILE A 149 -19.95 -1.52 25.89
N ARG A 150 -20.33 -0.24 25.75
CA ARG A 150 -21.48 0.15 24.93
C ARG A 150 -21.34 -0.24 23.45
N GLN A 151 -20.15 -0.07 22.87
CA GLN A 151 -19.89 -0.47 21.48
C GLN A 151 -19.97 -2.00 21.30
N LEU A 152 -19.34 -2.78 22.19
CA LEU A 152 -19.42 -4.24 22.18
C LEU A 152 -20.84 -4.76 22.47
N GLU A 153 -21.61 -4.10 23.33
CA GLU A 153 -23.02 -4.44 23.58
C GLU A 153 -23.89 -4.17 22.35
N ALA A 154 -23.72 -3.03 21.67
CA ALA A 154 -24.39 -2.73 20.41
C ALA A 154 -24.01 -3.70 19.27
N LEU A 155 -22.77 -4.20 19.28
CA LEU A 155 -22.28 -5.23 18.35
C LEU A 155 -22.90 -6.61 18.66
N ARG A 156 -22.92 -6.98 19.94
CA ARG A 156 -23.45 -8.24 20.48
C ARG A 156 -24.92 -8.47 20.15
N ASP A 157 -25.70 -7.40 20.04
CA ASP A 157 -27.11 -7.48 19.68
C ASP A 157 -27.33 -7.74 18.17
N LYS A 158 -26.33 -7.49 17.32
CA LYS A 158 -26.37 -7.72 15.87
C LYS A 158 -25.91 -9.12 15.43
N VAL A 159 -25.12 -9.81 16.25
CA VAL A 159 -24.46 -11.10 15.89
C VAL A 159 -25.17 -12.36 16.43
N ASP A 160 -24.77 -13.53 15.92
CA ASP A 160 -25.30 -14.83 16.32
C ASP A 160 -24.89 -15.28 17.74
N SER A 161 -25.43 -16.43 18.19
CA SER A 161 -25.17 -16.96 19.53
C SER A 161 -23.72 -17.40 19.80
N GLY A 162 -22.96 -17.82 18.78
CA GLY A 162 -21.57 -18.27 18.94
C GLY A 162 -20.58 -17.10 19.00
N VAL A 163 -20.84 -16.03 18.25
CA VAL A 163 -20.11 -14.76 18.41
C VAL A 163 -20.47 -14.08 19.73
N ARG A 164 -21.76 -14.10 20.11
CA ARG A 164 -22.27 -13.47 21.34
C ARG A 164 -21.56 -13.93 22.61
N GLU A 165 -21.19 -15.21 22.74
CA GLU A 165 -20.43 -15.70 23.90
C GLU A 165 -19.01 -15.11 23.99
N ARG A 166 -18.36 -14.89 22.83
CA ARG A 166 -17.04 -14.23 22.76
C ARG A 166 -17.15 -12.76 23.15
N LEU A 167 -18.17 -12.06 22.66
CA LEU A 167 -18.44 -10.66 23.03
C LEU A 167 -18.85 -10.53 24.50
N ASP A 168 -19.69 -11.42 25.04
CA ASP A 168 -20.04 -11.45 26.47
C ASP A 168 -18.77 -11.61 27.34
N THR A 169 -17.83 -12.46 26.91
CA THR A 169 -16.54 -12.64 27.59
C THR A 169 -15.67 -11.39 27.54
N GLU A 170 -15.62 -10.70 26.40
CA GLU A 170 -14.83 -9.47 26.24
C GLU A 170 -15.45 -8.27 26.98
N ILE A 171 -16.76 -8.08 26.89
CA ILE A 171 -17.51 -7.08 27.66
C ILE A 171 -17.23 -7.24 29.15
N GLU A 172 -17.27 -8.49 29.65
CA GLU A 172 -16.98 -8.80 31.05
C GLU A 172 -15.50 -8.58 31.41
N ALA A 173 -14.57 -8.72 30.46
CA ALA A 173 -13.17 -8.34 30.64
C ALA A 173 -13.01 -6.81 30.74
N TYR A 174 -13.69 -6.03 29.89
CA TYR A 174 -13.70 -4.57 29.99
C TYR A 174 -14.40 -4.05 31.25
N ARG A 175 -15.47 -4.71 31.74
CA ARG A 175 -16.09 -4.38 33.05
C ARG A 175 -15.07 -4.53 34.18
N LYS A 176 -14.37 -5.66 34.24
CA LYS A 176 -13.28 -5.91 35.21
C LYS A 176 -12.07 -5.00 35.05
N ARG A 177 -11.80 -4.50 33.84
CA ARG A 177 -10.79 -3.47 33.59
C ARG A 177 -11.26 -2.13 34.15
N GLY A 178 -12.51 -1.74 33.87
CA GLY A 178 -13.17 -0.53 34.38
C GLY A 178 -13.20 -0.43 35.92
N GLU A 179 -13.45 -1.54 36.62
CA GLU A 179 -13.39 -1.60 38.10
C GLU A 179 -12.03 -1.16 38.70
N LYS A 180 -10.95 -1.29 37.93
CA LYS A 180 -9.57 -0.97 38.33
C LYS A 180 -8.99 0.22 37.57
N ALA A 181 -9.73 0.72 36.58
CA ALA A 181 -9.31 1.82 35.74
C ALA A 181 -9.28 3.13 36.54
N PRO A 182 -8.35 4.04 36.25
CA PRO A 182 -8.43 5.39 36.80
C PRO A 182 -9.69 6.09 36.27
N ALA A 183 -10.34 6.90 37.11
CA ALA A 183 -11.47 7.73 36.69
C ALA A 183 -11.06 8.78 35.64
N SER A 184 -9.80 9.19 35.64
CA SER A 184 -9.18 10.05 34.62
C SER A 184 -7.67 9.78 34.57
N VAL A 185 -7.09 9.78 33.37
CA VAL A 185 -5.63 9.83 33.22
C VAL A 185 -5.21 11.29 33.14
N LYS A 186 -4.07 11.64 33.75
CA LYS A 186 -3.57 13.02 33.70
C LYS A 186 -2.88 13.29 32.37
N MET A 187 -3.33 14.32 31.68
CA MET A 187 -2.76 14.79 30.43
C MET A 187 -2.07 16.15 30.62
N LYS A 188 -1.10 16.45 29.76
CA LYS A 188 -0.42 17.75 29.65
C LYS A 188 -0.53 18.23 28.19
N GLU A 189 -0.70 19.53 28.01
CA GLU A 189 -0.51 20.17 26.70
C GLU A 189 0.97 20.11 26.32
N VAL A 190 1.27 19.86 25.05
CA VAL A 190 2.63 19.81 24.50
C VAL A 190 2.74 20.55 23.16
N PRO A 191 3.85 21.24 22.89
CA PRO A 191 4.04 21.95 21.63
C PRO A 191 4.26 20.94 20.49
N ILE A 192 3.60 21.19 19.36
CA ILE A 192 3.78 20.45 18.11
C ILE A 192 5.09 20.90 17.47
N LYS A 193 6.08 20.01 17.36
CA LYS A 193 7.39 20.32 16.76
C LYS A 193 7.98 19.14 16.03
N VAL A 194 8.65 19.40 14.90
CA VAL A 194 9.56 18.44 14.26
C VAL A 194 10.76 18.21 15.21
N PRO A 195 11.08 16.96 15.57
CA PRO A 195 12.24 16.68 16.43
C PRO A 195 13.58 16.90 15.71
N GLU A 196 14.57 17.43 16.43
CA GLU A 196 15.97 17.54 15.97
C GLU A 196 16.94 16.93 17.01
N PRO A 197 18.00 16.21 16.61
CA PRO A 197 18.29 15.69 15.26
C PRO A 197 17.50 14.40 14.94
N ALA A 198 17.37 14.07 13.66
CA ALA A 198 16.47 13.02 13.17
C ALA A 198 17.04 11.58 13.18
N ASP A 199 17.72 11.18 14.26
CA ASP A 199 18.11 9.77 14.52
C ASP A 199 17.20 9.13 15.59
N GLY A 200 15.89 9.43 15.55
CA GLY A 200 14.96 8.99 16.60
C GLY A 200 13.58 9.66 16.70
N ALA A 201 13.02 10.31 15.65
CA ALA A 201 11.75 11.00 15.78
C ALA A 201 10.55 10.03 15.90
N SER A 202 9.83 10.16 17.01
CA SER A 202 8.40 9.89 17.11
C SER A 202 7.74 11.02 17.89
N LEU A 203 6.53 11.40 17.48
CA LEU A 203 5.67 12.35 18.16
C LEU A 203 4.24 11.83 18.09
N GLU A 204 3.80 11.20 19.16
CA GLU A 204 2.44 10.69 19.33
C GLU A 204 1.71 11.52 20.40
N GLY A 205 0.40 11.69 20.22
CA GLY A 205 -0.45 12.45 21.12
C GLY A 205 -1.92 12.33 20.76
N PHE A 206 -2.77 13.01 21.53
CA PHE A 206 -4.21 12.98 21.34
C PHE A 206 -4.79 14.38 21.22
N VAL A 207 -5.88 14.50 20.48
CA VAL A 207 -6.61 15.74 20.25
C VAL A 207 -8.10 15.43 20.34
N THR A 208 -8.84 16.18 21.17
CA THR A 208 -10.30 16.03 21.28
C THR A 208 -10.97 17.09 20.41
N ILE A 209 -11.78 16.65 19.44
CA ILE A 209 -12.52 17.53 18.52
C ILE A 209 -14.00 17.20 18.64
N GLY A 210 -14.77 18.13 19.20
CA GLY A 210 -16.15 17.87 19.59
C GLY A 210 -16.24 16.75 20.64
N GLU A 211 -16.99 15.70 20.34
CA GLU A 211 -17.12 14.51 21.19
C GLU A 211 -16.15 13.37 20.79
N LYS A 212 -15.36 13.55 19.71
CA LYS A 212 -14.41 12.55 19.21
C LYS A 212 -13.00 12.83 19.73
N GLU A 213 -12.27 11.75 20.01
CA GLU A 213 -10.86 11.76 20.35
C GLU A 213 -10.06 11.19 19.19
N TYR A 214 -9.08 11.93 18.72
CA TYR A 214 -8.18 11.54 17.66
C TYR A 214 -6.78 11.26 18.21
N GLU A 215 -6.13 10.25 17.66
CA GLU A 215 -4.73 9.93 17.84
C GLU A 215 -3.95 10.60 16.71
N PHE A 216 -2.96 11.43 17.05
CA PHE A 216 -2.01 12.00 16.11
C PHE A 216 -0.66 11.33 16.28
N GLN A 217 0.00 11.03 15.17
CA GLN A 217 1.29 10.35 15.16
C GLN A 217 2.16 10.92 14.03
N MET A 218 3.41 11.29 14.34
CA MET A 218 4.44 11.63 13.36
C MET A 218 5.73 10.89 13.70
N VAL A 219 6.26 10.03 12.82
CA VAL A 219 7.43 9.16 13.10
C VAL A 219 8.41 9.17 11.94
N THR A 220 9.69 9.46 12.23
CA THR A 220 10.75 9.68 11.23
C THR A 220 12.15 9.36 11.80
N VAL A 221 12.90 8.40 11.29
CA VAL A 221 14.26 8.06 11.72
C VAL A 221 15.13 7.55 10.57
N ASN A 222 16.44 7.72 10.73
CA ASN A 222 17.47 6.69 10.49
C ASN A 222 18.52 6.87 11.62
N ASP A 223 19.83 6.80 11.37
CA ASP A 223 20.49 5.50 11.35
C ASP A 223 20.54 4.92 12.79
N GLU A 224 20.05 3.72 13.09
CA GLU A 224 20.13 2.51 12.28
C GLU A 224 18.77 2.02 11.74
N GLY A 225 17.65 2.53 12.28
CA GLY A 225 16.35 1.85 12.28
C GLY A 225 15.27 2.47 11.38
N GLU A 226 15.59 2.74 10.11
CA GLU A 226 14.92 3.71 9.24
C GLU A 226 13.36 3.70 9.17
N VAL A 227 12.75 4.88 9.35
CA VAL A 227 11.36 5.25 9.02
C VAL A 227 11.42 6.63 8.37
N LEU A 228 11.22 6.77 7.07
CA LEU A 228 11.75 7.95 6.37
C LEU A 228 10.84 9.20 6.35
N GLN A 229 9.79 9.27 7.17
CA GLN A 229 8.64 10.14 6.84
C GLN A 229 7.27 9.48 7.07
N LYS A 230 6.61 9.62 8.23
CA LYS A 230 5.19 9.22 8.40
C LYS A 230 4.41 10.19 9.29
N ILE A 231 3.40 10.88 8.76
CA ILE A 231 2.36 11.59 9.52
C ILE A 231 1.05 10.81 9.44
N GLY A 232 0.30 10.77 10.54
CA GLY A 232 -1.05 10.24 10.57
C GLY A 232 -1.93 10.87 11.64
N PHE A 233 -3.22 10.87 11.37
CA PHE A 233 -4.30 11.33 12.24
C PHE A 233 -5.42 10.30 12.16
N TYR A 234 -5.93 9.80 13.29
CA TYR A 234 -6.79 8.61 13.36
C TYR A 234 -7.90 8.78 14.41
N ASP A 235 -9.15 8.40 14.10
CA ASP A 235 -10.21 8.34 15.13
C ASP A 235 -9.89 7.22 16.16
N ARG A 236 -9.73 7.62 17.42
CA ARG A 236 -9.39 6.74 18.55
C ARG A 236 -10.62 6.20 19.27
N THR A 237 -11.80 6.74 18.99
CA THR A 237 -13.04 6.39 19.71
C THR A 237 -13.68 5.12 19.19
N ALA A 238 -13.48 4.78 17.92
CA ALA A 238 -14.14 3.68 17.21
C ALA A 238 -13.34 2.36 17.24
N ARG A 239 -12.51 2.17 18.28
CA ARG A 239 -11.59 1.01 18.45
C ARG A 239 -12.26 -0.37 18.60
N CYS A 240 -13.60 -0.50 18.55
CA CYS A 240 -14.28 -1.80 18.42
C CYS A 240 -14.17 -2.43 17.03
N ALA A 241 -13.64 -1.70 16.04
CA ALA A 241 -13.30 -2.21 14.71
C ALA A 241 -11.78 -2.17 14.52
N GLN A 242 -11.05 -3.10 15.15
CA GLN A 242 -9.59 -3.10 15.04
C GLN A 242 -9.12 -3.60 13.67
N TYR A 243 -8.51 -2.64 12.97
CA TYR A 243 -7.75 -2.76 11.72
C TYR A 243 -8.60 -2.83 10.43
N PHE A 244 -8.62 -1.74 9.66
CA PHE A 244 -8.72 -1.82 8.20
C PHE A 244 -7.39 -2.39 7.66
N THR A 245 -7.13 -3.69 7.85
CA THR A 245 -5.91 -4.40 7.39
C THR A 245 -6.10 -5.23 6.14
N GLU A 246 -7.34 -5.60 5.80
CA GLU A 246 -7.62 -6.35 4.57
C GLU A 246 -8.24 -5.43 3.52
N SER A 247 -7.41 -4.97 2.58
CA SER A 247 -7.86 -4.32 1.34
C SER A 247 -8.42 -5.35 0.37
N ARG A 248 -9.36 -6.18 0.83
CA ARG A 248 -10.16 -7.02 -0.08
C ARG A 248 -11.03 -6.08 -0.88
N VAL A 249 -10.70 -5.92 -2.15
CA VAL A 249 -11.64 -5.42 -3.15
C VAL A 249 -12.41 -6.64 -3.62
N SER A 250 -13.66 -6.79 -3.20
CA SER A 250 -14.63 -7.64 -3.88
C SER A 250 -15.10 -6.94 -5.15
N GLU A 251 -15.13 -7.66 -6.27
CA GLU A 251 -15.63 -7.13 -7.55
C GLU A 251 -17.19 -7.06 -7.59
N GLN A 252 -17.89 -7.39 -6.51
CA GLN A 252 -19.35 -7.29 -6.44
C GLN A 252 -19.80 -5.92 -5.93
N GLU A 253 -20.54 -5.18 -6.76
CA GLU A 253 -21.17 -3.88 -6.45
C GLU A 253 -22.03 -3.86 -5.15
N GLY A 254 -22.38 -5.02 -4.61
CA GLY A 254 -23.15 -5.15 -3.36
C GLY A 254 -22.32 -5.28 -2.08
N ASP A 255 -21.00 -5.50 -2.16
CA ASP A 255 -20.20 -5.80 -0.95
C ASP A 255 -19.70 -4.54 -0.21
N PHE A 256 -19.49 -3.42 -0.90
CA PHE A 256 -19.11 -2.14 -0.28
C PHE A 256 -20.25 -1.14 -0.43
N SER A 257 -20.96 -0.91 0.67
CA SER A 257 -22.04 0.08 0.72
C SER A 257 -21.68 1.16 1.73
N MET A 258 -21.80 2.41 1.30
CA MET A 258 -21.77 3.60 2.16
C MET A 258 -23.07 4.36 1.95
N GLU A 259 -23.63 4.96 3.00
CA GLU A 259 -24.78 5.86 2.88
C GLU A 259 -24.40 7.16 2.15
N THR A 260 -23.15 7.60 2.33
CA THR A 260 -22.57 8.80 1.74
C THR A 260 -22.07 8.52 0.32
N PRO A 261 -22.53 9.27 -0.71
CA PRO A 261 -22.05 9.09 -2.09
C PRO A 261 -20.55 9.34 -2.22
N SER A 262 -19.87 8.50 -3.01
CA SER A 262 -18.43 8.61 -3.26
C SER A 262 -18.03 9.97 -3.86
N GLU A 263 -18.86 10.57 -4.72
CA GLU A 263 -18.64 11.92 -5.27
C GLU A 263 -18.57 13.00 -4.17
N THR A 264 -19.38 12.87 -3.11
CA THR A 264 -19.35 13.77 -1.95
C THR A 264 -18.04 13.61 -1.19
N ILE A 265 -17.65 12.36 -0.89
CA ILE A 265 -16.40 12.04 -0.19
C ILE A 265 -15.18 12.52 -0.98
N ILE A 266 -15.18 12.37 -2.31
CA ILE A 266 -14.12 12.89 -3.20
C ILE A 266 -14.04 14.42 -3.11
N GLY A 267 -15.19 15.11 -3.11
CA GLY A 267 -15.24 16.57 -2.94
C GLY A 267 -14.65 17.03 -1.60
N GLU A 268 -15.00 16.34 -0.50
CA GLU A 268 -14.47 16.61 0.83
C GLU A 268 -12.97 16.34 0.93
N GLY A 269 -12.50 15.22 0.39
CA GLY A 269 -11.08 14.85 0.35
C GLY A 269 -10.24 15.84 -0.45
N ASN A 270 -10.73 16.28 -1.61
CA ASN A 270 -10.05 17.28 -2.44
C ASN A 270 -9.96 18.64 -1.71
N ALA A 271 -11.06 19.07 -1.09
CA ALA A 271 -11.08 20.32 -0.30
C ALA A 271 -10.18 20.24 0.95
N LEU A 272 -10.05 19.06 1.56
CA LEU A 272 -9.10 18.82 2.66
C LEU A 272 -7.66 18.86 2.16
N LEU A 273 -7.35 18.23 1.03
CA LEU A 273 -6.02 18.23 0.42
C LEU A 273 -5.53 19.65 0.08
N GLU A 274 -6.40 20.50 -0.45
CA GLU A 274 -6.14 21.91 -0.71
C GLU A 274 -5.83 22.67 0.60
N GLN A 275 -6.63 22.47 1.66
CA GLN A 275 -6.39 23.07 2.98
C GLN A 275 -5.07 22.60 3.60
N LEU A 276 -4.70 21.33 3.41
CA LEU A 276 -3.41 20.76 3.82
C LEU A 276 -2.24 21.28 2.96
N GLY A 277 -2.48 22.09 1.93
CA GLY A 277 -1.45 22.76 1.14
C GLY A 277 -0.77 21.90 0.09
N TYR A 278 -1.34 20.75 -0.25
CA TYR A 278 -0.81 19.85 -1.29
C TYR A 278 -1.31 20.26 -2.69
N GLU A 279 -1.05 21.53 -3.06
CA GLU A 279 -1.24 22.03 -4.41
C GLU A 279 -0.42 21.21 -5.41
N GLY A 280 -0.98 20.92 -6.58
CA GLY A 280 -0.33 20.05 -7.58
C GLY A 280 -0.41 18.54 -7.27
N PHE A 281 -1.28 18.11 -6.36
CA PHE A 281 -1.69 16.72 -6.22
C PHE A 281 -3.10 16.50 -6.78
N ALA A 282 -3.35 15.33 -7.35
CA ALA A 282 -4.63 14.91 -7.91
C ALA A 282 -5.03 13.52 -7.39
N LEU A 283 -6.34 13.23 -7.40
CA LEU A 283 -6.88 11.93 -7.02
C LEU A 283 -6.42 10.87 -8.04
N ALA A 284 -5.57 9.95 -7.62
CA ALA A 284 -4.94 8.96 -8.48
C ALA A 284 -5.66 7.60 -8.46
N GLN A 285 -6.23 7.25 -7.31
CA GLN A 285 -6.92 5.97 -7.09
C GLN A 285 -7.97 6.06 -5.97
N LEU A 286 -9.04 5.28 -6.13
CA LEU A 286 -10.03 4.97 -5.09
C LEU A 286 -9.87 3.51 -4.64
N GLU A 287 -9.95 3.24 -3.34
CA GLU A 287 -10.05 1.88 -2.81
C GLU A 287 -11.07 1.83 -1.66
N TYR A 288 -12.06 0.94 -1.76
CA TYR A 288 -12.90 0.60 -0.60
C TYR A 288 -12.12 -0.30 0.35
N GLN A 289 -12.30 -0.09 1.65
CA GLN A 289 -11.79 -0.95 2.70
C GLN A 289 -12.93 -1.33 3.64
N LYS A 290 -12.86 -2.53 4.22
CA LYS A 290 -13.73 -2.97 5.31
C LYS A 290 -12.98 -3.04 6.62
N ALA A 291 -13.65 -2.66 7.69
CA ALA A 291 -13.10 -2.76 9.02
C ALA A 291 -13.04 -4.24 9.43
N ALA A 292 -11.83 -4.77 9.63
CA ALA A 292 -11.72 -6.12 10.17
C ALA A 292 -12.25 -6.15 11.60
N SER A 293 -12.93 -7.23 11.95
CA SER A 293 -13.35 -7.52 13.31
C SER A 293 -13.33 -9.02 13.52
N PRO A 294 -12.73 -9.54 14.61
CA PRO A 294 -12.80 -10.97 14.91
C PRO A 294 -14.22 -11.45 15.28
N TYR A 295 -15.19 -10.53 15.36
CA TYR A 295 -16.58 -10.78 15.75
C TYR A 295 -17.58 -10.64 14.59
N LEU A 296 -17.30 -9.83 13.57
CA LEU A 296 -18.21 -9.66 12.43
C LEU A 296 -17.85 -10.59 11.27
N GLU A 297 -18.86 -11.00 10.51
CA GLU A 297 -18.63 -11.47 9.15
C GLU A 297 -18.33 -10.26 8.24
N GLU A 298 -17.59 -10.47 7.17
CA GLU A 298 -17.19 -9.42 6.21
C GLU A 298 -18.37 -8.63 5.63
N LYS A 299 -19.55 -9.26 5.52
CA LYS A 299 -20.79 -8.60 5.06
C LYS A 299 -21.34 -7.54 6.03
N ASP A 300 -21.01 -7.65 7.31
CA ASP A 300 -21.53 -6.82 8.40
C ASP A 300 -20.51 -5.75 8.86
N ALA A 301 -19.31 -5.75 8.27
CA ALA A 301 -18.22 -4.82 8.56
C ALA A 301 -18.50 -3.40 8.05
N GLU A 302 -18.08 -2.39 8.82
CA GLU A 302 -18.11 -0.99 8.38
C GLU A 302 -17.26 -0.81 7.12
N THR A 303 -17.82 -0.13 6.12
CA THR A 303 -17.13 0.21 4.87
C THR A 303 -16.61 1.63 4.96
N GLY A 304 -15.38 1.84 4.48
CA GLY A 304 -14.82 3.17 4.26
C GLY A 304 -14.18 3.30 2.88
N LEU A 305 -14.10 4.53 2.40
CA LEU A 305 -13.50 4.86 1.11
C LEU A 305 -12.14 5.55 1.33
N VAL A 306 -11.08 4.94 0.79
CA VAL A 306 -9.75 5.53 0.72
C VAL A 306 -9.58 6.27 -0.59
N LEU A 307 -9.20 7.54 -0.48
CA LEU A 307 -8.78 8.43 -1.55
C LEU A 307 -7.25 8.46 -1.55
N HIS A 308 -6.61 7.98 -2.62
CA HIS A 308 -5.15 8.03 -2.78
C HIS A 308 -4.78 9.13 -3.77
N TYR A 309 -3.86 10.01 -3.35
CA TYR A 309 -3.42 11.17 -4.09
C TYR A 309 -1.95 11.05 -4.51
N THR A 310 -1.64 11.50 -5.73
CA THR A 310 -0.26 11.61 -6.24
C THR A 310 -0.04 12.96 -6.90
N ARG A 311 1.23 13.33 -7.09
CA ARG A 311 1.61 14.57 -7.78
C ARG A 311 1.21 14.55 -9.24
N GLU A 312 0.78 15.69 -9.72
CA GLU A 312 0.69 16.03 -11.13
C GLU A 312 1.80 17.03 -11.48
N ILE A 313 2.59 16.72 -12.50
CA ILE A 313 3.75 17.50 -12.93
C ILE A 313 3.51 17.89 -14.37
N ASP A 314 3.27 19.17 -14.64
CA ASP A 314 2.95 19.70 -15.97
C ASP A 314 1.82 18.92 -16.67
N GLN A 315 0.72 18.66 -15.93
CA GLN A 315 -0.46 17.87 -16.34
C GLN A 315 -0.20 16.36 -16.54
N ILE A 316 0.94 15.85 -16.04
CA ILE A 316 1.30 14.43 -16.08
C ILE A 316 1.28 13.85 -14.66
N PRO A 317 0.45 12.84 -14.35
CA PRO A 317 0.44 12.22 -13.03
C PRO A 317 1.68 11.35 -12.80
N ILE A 318 2.21 11.37 -11.57
CA ILE A 318 2.95 10.22 -11.03
C ILE A 318 1.94 9.09 -10.82
N LEU A 319 2.14 7.95 -11.46
CA LEU A 319 1.18 6.86 -11.45
C LEU A 319 1.18 6.14 -10.09
N TYR A 320 0.02 6.08 -9.44
CA TYR A 320 -0.23 5.21 -8.29
C TYR A 320 -0.33 3.75 -8.75
N TYR A 321 0.34 2.83 -8.05
CA TYR A 321 0.20 1.40 -8.28
C TYR A 321 0.57 0.57 -7.05
N ARG A 322 0.06 -0.66 -7.00
CA ARG A 322 0.50 -1.75 -6.11
C ARG A 322 1.11 -2.84 -6.98
N GLU A 323 2.20 -3.47 -6.55
CA GLU A 323 2.80 -4.54 -7.35
C GLU A 323 2.05 -5.87 -7.18
N ALA A 324 1.73 -6.53 -8.30
CA ALA A 324 1.12 -7.86 -8.29
C ALA A 324 2.01 -8.91 -7.59
N GLY A 325 1.47 -9.58 -6.58
CA GLY A 325 2.13 -10.70 -5.88
C GLY A 325 3.13 -10.30 -4.78
N LYS A 326 3.61 -9.05 -4.72
CA LYS A 326 4.24 -8.51 -3.51
C LYS A 326 3.15 -7.93 -2.62
N TYR A 327 2.78 -8.66 -1.56
CA TYR A 327 1.91 -8.11 -0.52
C TYR A 327 2.58 -6.87 0.07
N ALA A 328 1.95 -5.71 -0.14
CA ALA A 328 2.15 -4.55 0.71
C ALA A 328 1.62 -4.89 2.11
N THR A 329 2.38 -5.66 2.89
CA THR A 329 2.13 -5.75 4.32
C THR A 329 2.33 -4.35 4.87
N SER A 330 1.22 -3.67 5.15
CA SER A 330 1.23 -2.42 5.90
C SER A 330 1.76 -2.75 7.29
N LEU A 331 3.07 -2.62 7.47
CA LEU A 331 3.78 -2.93 8.70
C LEU A 331 3.48 -4.36 9.21
N THR A 332 4.14 -5.37 8.65
CA THR A 332 4.46 -6.55 9.47
C THR A 332 5.48 -6.13 10.54
N LEU A 333 4.97 -5.46 11.59
CA LEU A 333 5.55 -5.58 12.91
C LEU A 333 5.67 -7.09 13.17
N ARG A 334 6.91 -7.60 13.27
CA ARG A 334 7.11 -8.99 13.67
C ARG A 334 6.48 -9.17 15.05
N GLU A 335 5.68 -10.22 15.22
CA GLU A 335 5.04 -10.57 16.49
C GLU A 335 6.05 -11.17 17.50
N ASP A 336 7.24 -10.57 17.63
CA ASP A 336 8.33 -11.05 18.49
C ASP A 336 8.82 -10.04 19.54
N ARG A 337 7.97 -9.09 19.97
CA ARG A 337 8.11 -8.45 21.29
C ARG A 337 6.86 -8.49 22.17
N LYS A 338 7.01 -9.18 23.30
CA LYS A 338 6.24 -8.95 24.53
C LYS A 338 6.82 -7.73 25.24
N SER A 339 6.18 -6.57 25.16
CA SER A 339 6.42 -5.47 26.10
C SER A 339 5.26 -4.48 26.06
N ASP A 340 4.69 -4.20 27.24
CA ASP A 340 3.69 -3.16 27.43
C ASP A 340 4.29 -1.78 27.13
N GLY A 341 3.56 -0.92 26.40
CA GLY A 341 3.86 0.51 26.29
C GLY A 341 5.14 0.89 25.53
N GLY A 342 5.25 0.54 24.24
CA GLY A 342 6.29 1.10 23.37
C GLY A 342 6.35 0.45 21.98
N ILE A 343 6.57 1.27 20.94
CA ILE A 343 6.69 0.83 19.54
C ILE A 343 8.07 0.16 19.35
N GLY A 344 8.19 -1.10 19.75
CA GLY A 344 9.48 -1.81 19.81
C GLY A 344 9.82 -2.58 18.54
N LEU A 345 10.82 -2.12 17.79
CA LEU A 345 11.45 -2.89 16.70
C LEU A 345 12.05 -4.20 17.26
N GLY A 346 11.70 -5.35 16.68
CA GLY A 346 12.17 -6.67 17.10
C GLY A 346 13.55 -7.04 16.52
N GLU A 347 14.43 -7.62 17.35
CA GLU A 347 15.77 -8.06 16.96
C GLU A 347 15.74 -9.39 16.17
N GLY A 348 15.36 -9.32 14.89
CA GLY A 348 15.43 -10.46 13.98
C GLY A 348 16.45 -10.23 12.86
N ASN A 349 17.62 -10.88 12.96
CA ASN A 349 18.84 -10.64 12.18
C ASN A 349 18.76 -11.04 10.69
N SER A 350 17.87 -10.40 9.94
CA SER A 350 17.85 -10.36 8.48
C SER A 350 18.40 -9.00 8.05
N PRO A 351 19.28 -8.89 7.04
CA PRO A 351 19.77 -7.60 6.60
C PRO A 351 18.59 -6.72 6.18
N ILE A 352 18.47 -5.56 6.82
CA ILE A 352 17.46 -4.55 6.45
C ILE A 352 17.90 -4.00 5.10
N GLN A 353 17.22 -4.39 4.04
CA GLN A 353 17.40 -3.74 2.75
C GLN A 353 16.76 -2.35 2.85
N LYS A 354 17.51 -1.31 2.50
CA LYS A 354 17.04 0.07 2.50
C LYS A 354 16.00 0.25 1.39
N ILE A 355 14.72 0.16 1.75
CA ILE A 355 13.61 0.28 0.81
C ILE A 355 13.17 1.75 0.81
N TRP A 356 13.62 2.50 -0.19
CA TRP A 356 13.06 3.83 -0.46
C TRP A 356 11.62 3.67 -0.98
N GLN A 357 10.66 3.76 -0.06
CA GLN A 357 9.23 3.61 -0.31
C GLN A 357 8.66 4.79 -1.12
N PRO A 358 7.55 4.59 -1.86
CA PRO A 358 6.91 5.67 -2.59
C PRO A 358 6.27 6.72 -1.68
N GLU A 359 6.13 7.95 -2.19
CA GLU A 359 5.27 8.99 -1.65
C GLU A 359 3.81 8.51 -1.62
N GLU A 360 3.12 8.75 -0.50
CA GLU A 360 1.71 8.37 -0.31
C GLU A 360 0.99 9.48 0.45
N ILE A 361 -0.09 10.00 -0.13
CA ILE A 361 -1.08 10.81 0.60
C ILE A 361 -2.43 10.09 0.46
N SER A 362 -2.96 9.63 1.58
CA SER A 362 -4.18 8.81 1.61
C SER A 362 -5.14 9.29 2.69
N ILE A 363 -6.39 9.53 2.31
CA ILE A 363 -7.46 9.98 3.21
C ILE A 363 -8.55 8.92 3.22
N LEU A 364 -8.99 8.49 4.40
CA LEU A 364 -10.06 7.51 4.61
C LEU A 364 -11.25 8.18 5.29
N TYR A 365 -12.42 8.04 4.68
CA TYR A 365 -13.72 8.43 5.22
C TYR A 365 -14.57 7.19 5.48
N THR A 366 -15.41 7.24 6.51
CA THR A 366 -16.59 6.35 6.67
C THR A 366 -17.86 7.20 6.63
N ASP A 367 -19.03 6.60 6.83
CA ASP A 367 -20.29 7.36 6.96
C ASP A 367 -20.34 8.26 8.22
N GLU A 368 -19.40 8.09 9.16
CA GLU A 368 -19.18 9.05 10.26
C GLU A 368 -18.24 10.23 9.90
N GLY A 369 -17.79 10.32 8.65
CA GLY A 369 -16.90 11.36 8.14
C GLY A 369 -15.41 10.97 8.17
N LEU A 370 -14.54 11.96 8.39
CA LEU A 370 -13.09 11.78 8.34
C LEU A 370 -12.58 10.83 9.43
N TRP A 371 -11.97 9.72 9.01
CA TRP A 371 -11.47 8.67 9.90
C TRP A 371 -9.94 8.66 10.01
N ARG A 372 -9.24 8.77 8.87
CA ARG A 372 -7.77 8.78 8.83
C ARG A 372 -7.23 9.71 7.76
N VAL A 373 -6.18 10.47 8.10
CA VAL A 373 -5.25 11.07 7.13
C VAL A 373 -3.89 10.39 7.31
N LEU A 374 -3.22 10.10 6.20
CA LEU A 374 -1.90 9.48 6.13
C LEU A 374 -1.05 10.21 5.09
N ILE A 375 0.16 10.63 5.48
CA ILE A 375 1.16 11.27 4.61
C ILE A 375 2.50 10.56 4.83
N LYS A 376 3.17 10.12 3.76
CA LYS A 376 4.46 9.42 3.81
C LYS A 376 5.44 9.86 2.72
N ASN A 377 6.74 9.72 3.04
CA ASN A 377 7.86 9.77 2.09
C ASN A 377 7.74 10.89 1.03
N PRO A 378 7.53 12.16 1.45
CA PRO A 378 7.29 13.24 0.50
C PRO A 378 8.47 13.37 -0.46
N TYR A 379 8.22 13.62 -1.74
CA TYR A 379 9.26 13.78 -2.74
C TYR A 379 9.74 15.22 -2.89
N ILE A 380 11.04 15.37 -3.14
CA ILE A 380 11.62 16.56 -3.75
C ILE A 380 11.79 16.23 -5.24
N VAL A 381 10.95 16.80 -6.09
CA VAL A 381 11.04 16.66 -7.55
C VAL A 381 11.77 17.89 -8.10
N GLU A 382 12.92 17.66 -8.75
CA GLU A 382 13.69 18.73 -9.37
C GLU A 382 13.14 19.05 -10.79
N ALA A 383 13.46 20.24 -11.30
CA ALA A 383 13.12 20.59 -12.67
C ALA A 383 13.83 19.64 -13.66
N GLY A 384 13.12 19.23 -14.71
CA GLY A 384 13.73 18.49 -15.82
C GLY A 384 14.76 19.33 -16.57
N ALA A 385 15.55 18.68 -17.41
CA ALA A 385 16.56 19.35 -18.24
C ALA A 385 15.94 20.28 -19.33
N GLY A 386 14.61 20.28 -19.51
CA GLY A 386 13.91 21.01 -20.56
C GLY A 386 13.84 20.25 -21.90
N GLU A 387 14.53 19.11 -21.99
CA GLU A 387 14.63 18.28 -23.18
C GLU A 387 13.51 17.23 -23.20
N ALA A 388 12.64 17.32 -24.21
CA ALA A 388 11.58 16.35 -24.44
C ALA A 388 12.16 14.98 -24.83
N VAL A 389 11.72 13.91 -24.18
CA VAL A 389 12.15 12.55 -24.54
C VAL A 389 11.30 11.98 -25.67
N TYR A 390 11.89 11.07 -26.44
CA TYR A 390 11.13 10.29 -27.41
C TYR A 390 10.34 9.18 -26.70
N LEU A 391 9.03 9.11 -26.96
CA LEU A 391 8.15 8.05 -26.49
C LEU A 391 7.85 7.09 -27.65
N LEU A 392 7.88 5.80 -27.37
CA LEU A 392 7.50 4.74 -28.30
C LEU A 392 6.00 4.83 -28.63
N PRO A 393 5.61 4.59 -29.91
CA PRO A 393 4.24 4.33 -30.27
C PRO A 393 3.63 3.19 -29.44
N PHE A 394 2.36 3.30 -29.08
CA PHE A 394 1.65 2.37 -28.23
C PHE A 394 1.66 0.93 -28.77
N GLN A 395 1.68 0.75 -30.09
CA GLN A 395 1.85 -0.57 -30.70
C GLN A 395 3.13 -1.27 -30.21
N GLU A 396 4.28 -0.57 -30.23
CA GLU A 396 5.56 -1.13 -29.77
C GLU A 396 5.52 -1.48 -28.28
N ILE A 397 4.82 -0.66 -27.47
CA ILE A 397 4.58 -0.94 -26.04
C ILE A 397 3.72 -2.20 -25.86
N THR A 398 2.68 -2.40 -26.65
CA THR A 398 1.86 -3.64 -26.58
C THR A 398 2.62 -4.88 -27.06
N ASP A 399 3.49 -4.76 -28.05
CA ASP A 399 4.37 -5.84 -28.51
C ASP A 399 5.38 -6.24 -27.41
N VAL A 400 5.90 -5.26 -26.64
CA VAL A 400 6.70 -5.51 -25.43
C VAL A 400 5.87 -6.21 -24.36
N PHE A 401 4.66 -5.72 -24.06
CA PHE A 401 3.77 -6.30 -23.05
C PHE A 401 3.49 -7.78 -23.31
N GLN A 402 3.02 -8.11 -24.52
CA GLN A 402 2.69 -9.50 -24.91
C GLN A 402 3.90 -10.43 -24.79
N ARG A 403 5.11 -9.93 -25.10
CA ARG A 403 6.36 -10.69 -25.02
C ARG A 403 6.88 -10.87 -23.58
N MET A 404 6.74 -9.85 -22.73
CA MET A 404 7.40 -9.81 -21.41
C MET A 404 6.53 -10.31 -20.26
N ILE A 405 5.20 -10.23 -20.37
CA ILE A 405 4.29 -10.63 -19.29
C ILE A 405 4.46 -12.12 -18.90
N GLY A 406 4.68 -13.00 -19.89
CA GLY A 406 4.93 -14.42 -19.67
C GLY A 406 6.23 -14.70 -18.93
N GLU A 407 7.31 -13.98 -19.26
CA GLU A 407 8.59 -14.10 -18.57
C GLU A 407 8.52 -13.60 -17.11
N LYS A 408 7.76 -12.51 -16.85
CA LYS A 408 7.53 -12.02 -15.47
C LYS A 408 6.86 -13.08 -14.57
N TYR A 409 5.87 -13.82 -15.10
CA TYR A 409 5.11 -14.83 -14.34
C TYR A 409 5.53 -16.28 -14.63
N LYS A 410 6.73 -16.48 -15.18
CA LYS A 410 7.30 -17.79 -15.53
C LYS A 410 7.39 -18.77 -14.37
N SER A 411 7.64 -18.25 -13.16
CA SER A 411 7.72 -19.05 -11.93
C SER A 411 6.43 -19.81 -11.61
N TYR A 412 5.26 -19.37 -12.10
CA TYR A 412 4.01 -20.15 -11.97
C TYR A 412 4.03 -21.40 -12.85
N GLN A 413 4.51 -21.31 -14.10
CA GLN A 413 4.69 -22.47 -14.98
C GLN A 413 5.66 -23.48 -14.36
N GLU A 414 6.78 -23.00 -13.80
CA GLU A 414 7.79 -23.84 -13.13
C GLU A 414 7.24 -24.57 -11.89
N GLN A 415 6.26 -23.97 -11.21
CA GLN A 415 5.53 -24.55 -10.08
C GLN A 415 4.27 -25.35 -10.51
N ASN A 416 4.02 -25.50 -11.81
CA ASN A 416 2.81 -26.11 -12.38
C ASN A 416 1.49 -25.44 -11.93
N ILE A 417 1.56 -24.16 -11.56
CA ILE A 417 0.42 -23.28 -11.24
C ILE A 417 -0.10 -22.73 -12.56
N LYS A 418 -1.41 -22.85 -12.79
CA LYS A 418 -2.08 -22.14 -13.89
C LYS A 418 -2.48 -20.76 -13.43
N ALA A 419 -2.35 -19.75 -14.28
CA ALA A 419 -2.74 -18.39 -13.95
C ALA A 419 -3.38 -17.65 -15.12
N SER A 420 -4.28 -16.73 -14.80
CA SER A 420 -4.96 -15.82 -15.72
C SER A 420 -4.74 -14.38 -15.27
N ALA A 421 -4.47 -13.47 -16.20
CA ALA A 421 -4.41 -12.03 -15.95
C ALA A 421 -5.48 -11.30 -16.77
N GLN A 422 -6.19 -10.39 -16.12
CA GLN A 422 -7.27 -9.57 -16.67
C GLN A 422 -6.85 -8.10 -16.68
N VAL A 423 -6.41 -7.58 -17.84
CA VAL A 423 -6.02 -6.16 -17.97
C VAL A 423 -7.28 -5.30 -18.14
N GLN A 424 -7.47 -4.36 -17.21
CA GLN A 424 -8.68 -3.53 -17.11
C GLN A 424 -8.40 -2.04 -17.41
N GLN A 425 -7.16 -1.57 -17.17
CA GLN A 425 -6.79 -0.18 -17.44
C GLN A 425 -5.32 -0.08 -17.84
N ILE A 426 -5.01 0.87 -18.73
CA ILE A 426 -3.63 1.18 -19.12
C ILE A 426 -3.42 2.69 -18.98
N LYS A 427 -2.43 3.13 -18.20
CA LYS A 427 -2.12 4.56 -18.02
C LYS A 427 -0.69 4.87 -18.45
N LEU A 428 -0.49 6.01 -19.13
CA LEU A 428 0.80 6.67 -19.29
C LEU A 428 0.95 7.75 -18.21
N GLY A 429 2.14 7.86 -17.63
CA GLY A 429 2.49 8.90 -16.68
C GLY A 429 3.95 8.73 -16.22
N TYR A 430 4.28 9.33 -15.08
CA TYR A 430 5.60 9.14 -14.46
C TYR A 430 5.62 7.95 -13.51
N VAL A 431 6.68 7.16 -13.60
CA VAL A 431 7.05 6.15 -12.59
C VAL A 431 8.44 6.48 -12.04
N ARG A 432 8.64 6.29 -10.73
CA ARG A 432 9.95 6.44 -10.09
C ARG A 432 10.79 5.19 -10.33
N THR A 433 11.98 5.38 -10.88
CA THR A 433 13.09 4.41 -10.86
C THR A 433 14.15 4.88 -9.87
N ALA A 434 14.57 4.03 -8.93
CA ALA A 434 15.72 4.32 -8.08
C ALA A 434 17.02 4.21 -8.91
N GLU A 435 17.90 5.20 -8.81
CA GLU A 435 19.26 5.13 -9.37
C GLU A 435 20.27 4.78 -8.28
N ASP A 436 20.10 5.37 -7.09
CA ASP A 436 20.78 4.98 -5.88
C ASP A 436 19.74 4.81 -4.75
N ALA A 437 19.58 3.56 -4.28
CA ALA A 437 18.65 3.23 -3.21
C ALA A 437 19.18 3.62 -1.82
N ASP A 438 20.49 3.72 -1.66
CA ASP A 438 21.13 4.03 -0.37
C ASP A 438 21.07 5.54 -0.11
N ASP A 439 21.32 6.37 -1.14
CA ASP A 439 21.17 7.83 -1.10
C ASP A 439 19.72 8.31 -1.33
N GLN A 440 18.79 7.40 -1.68
CA GLN A 440 17.37 7.68 -1.97
C GLN A 440 17.17 8.70 -3.10
N GLU A 441 18.00 8.57 -4.14
CA GLU A 441 17.95 9.36 -5.35
C GLU A 441 17.50 8.51 -6.54
N GLY A 442 16.72 9.12 -7.42
CA GLY A 442 16.20 8.44 -8.60
C GLY A 442 15.65 9.40 -9.62
N ARG A 443 14.88 8.84 -10.55
CA ARG A 443 14.26 9.60 -11.64
C ARG A 443 12.80 9.26 -11.80
N LEU A 444 12.01 10.27 -12.13
CA LEU A 444 10.70 10.10 -12.73
C LEU A 444 10.91 9.90 -14.23
N VAL A 445 10.53 8.73 -14.72
CA VAL A 445 10.62 8.36 -16.14
C VAL A 445 9.21 8.14 -16.71
N PRO A 446 8.95 8.53 -17.97
CA PRO A 446 7.73 8.17 -18.67
C PRO A 446 7.55 6.66 -18.74
N ALA A 447 6.41 6.15 -18.27
CA ALA A 447 6.13 4.73 -18.25
C ALA A 447 4.64 4.42 -18.45
N TRP A 448 4.39 3.29 -19.09
CA TRP A 448 3.08 2.68 -19.24
C TRP A 448 2.88 1.62 -18.15
N ILE A 449 1.79 1.72 -17.41
CA ILE A 449 1.36 0.66 -16.47
C ILE A 449 0.14 -0.04 -17.04
N PHE A 450 0.24 -1.37 -17.13
CA PHE A 450 -0.86 -2.27 -17.42
C PHE A 450 -1.46 -2.73 -16.09
N TYR A 451 -2.63 -2.19 -15.74
CA TYR A 451 -3.35 -2.49 -14.52
C TYR A 451 -4.33 -3.62 -14.72
N GLY A 452 -4.46 -4.47 -13.71
CA GLY A 452 -5.41 -5.56 -13.76
C GLY A 452 -5.22 -6.61 -12.68
N ASN A 453 -6.19 -7.52 -12.64
CA ASN A 453 -6.25 -8.57 -11.63
C ASN A 453 -5.61 -9.86 -12.15
N MET A 454 -5.22 -10.73 -11.22
CA MET A 454 -4.59 -12.01 -11.55
C MET A 454 -5.15 -13.13 -10.68
N GLU A 455 -5.57 -14.20 -11.32
CA GLU A 455 -6.06 -15.43 -10.69
C GLU A 455 -4.99 -16.51 -10.78
N THR A 456 -4.93 -17.37 -9.77
CA THR A 456 -4.01 -18.52 -9.75
C THR A 456 -4.74 -19.78 -9.29
N VAL A 457 -4.40 -20.90 -9.92
CA VAL A 457 -4.98 -22.23 -9.66
C VAL A 457 -3.85 -23.19 -9.32
N TYR A 458 -3.84 -23.68 -8.09
CA TYR A 458 -2.78 -24.52 -7.53
C TYR A 458 -3.07 -26.02 -7.71
N PRO A 459 -2.05 -26.86 -7.92
CA PRO A 459 -2.18 -28.31 -7.94
C PRO A 459 -1.89 -28.96 -6.57
N GLU A 460 -2.91 -29.14 -5.72
CA GLU A 460 -2.87 -30.09 -4.58
C GLU A 460 -3.91 -31.22 -4.75
N GLU A 461 -3.91 -32.21 -3.85
CA GLU A 461 -4.48 -33.57 -4.04
C GLU A 461 -5.97 -33.64 -4.45
N GLY A 462 -6.25 -33.44 -5.74
CA GLY A 462 -7.52 -33.80 -6.40
C GLY A 462 -8.55 -32.69 -6.54
N GLU A 463 -8.37 -31.53 -5.90
CA GLU A 463 -9.25 -30.36 -6.06
C GLU A 463 -8.45 -29.12 -6.46
N TYR A 464 -8.82 -28.52 -7.60
CA TYR A 464 -8.24 -27.28 -8.08
C TYR A 464 -8.73 -26.11 -7.21
N LEU A 465 -7.92 -25.72 -6.22
CA LEU A 465 -8.17 -24.54 -5.42
C LEU A 465 -7.80 -23.28 -6.23
N LEU A 466 -8.83 -22.51 -6.59
CA LEU A 466 -8.70 -21.07 -6.82
C LEU A 466 -8.28 -20.42 -5.50
N SER A 467 -7.23 -19.61 -5.50
CA SER A 467 -6.87 -18.84 -4.32
C SER A 467 -7.96 -17.80 -4.02
N GLN A 468 -8.80 -18.02 -3.00
CA GLN A 468 -9.76 -17.04 -2.46
C GLN A 468 -9.09 -15.83 -1.76
N ALA A 469 -7.82 -15.58 -2.06
CA ALA A 469 -6.98 -14.51 -1.56
C ALA A 469 -6.37 -13.69 -2.71
N SER A 470 -7.00 -13.69 -3.89
CA SER A 470 -6.75 -12.65 -4.89
C SER A 470 -7.30 -11.32 -4.37
N PHE A 471 -6.39 -10.46 -3.91
CA PHE A 471 -6.68 -9.08 -3.53
C PHE A 471 -6.79 -8.22 -4.80
N HIS A 472 -8.00 -8.06 -5.33
CA HIS A 472 -8.28 -7.42 -6.63
C HIS A 472 -8.17 -5.88 -6.61
N SER A 473 -7.03 -5.32 -6.20
CA SER A 473 -6.88 -3.85 -6.25
C SER A 473 -6.87 -3.37 -7.70
N ALA A 474 -7.75 -2.44 -8.05
CA ALA A 474 -7.74 -1.77 -9.35
C ALA A 474 -6.44 -0.95 -9.61
N ALA A 475 -5.56 -0.80 -8.61
CA ALA A 475 -4.21 -0.28 -8.76
C ALA A 475 -3.12 -1.35 -8.94
N GLN A 476 -3.47 -2.64 -9.06
CA GLN A 476 -2.52 -3.73 -9.25
C GLN A 476 -1.83 -3.62 -10.62
N ALA A 477 -0.53 -3.33 -10.61
CA ALA A 477 0.31 -3.30 -11.80
C ALA A 477 0.75 -4.72 -12.21
N LEU A 478 0.20 -5.21 -13.32
CA LEU A 478 0.61 -6.47 -13.93
C LEU A 478 2.00 -6.33 -14.57
N LEU A 479 2.24 -5.23 -15.29
CA LEU A 479 3.54 -4.88 -15.88
C LEU A 479 3.72 -3.37 -15.98
N ILE A 480 4.95 -2.89 -15.75
CA ILE A 480 5.36 -1.50 -15.97
C ILE A 480 6.41 -1.50 -17.07
N ILE A 481 6.21 -0.66 -18.10
CA ILE A 481 7.09 -0.57 -19.27
C ILE A 481 7.55 0.87 -19.43
N ASN A 482 8.87 1.08 -19.49
CA ASN A 482 9.48 2.36 -19.81
C ASN A 482 9.02 2.80 -21.21
N ALA A 483 8.39 3.97 -21.29
CA ALA A 483 7.78 4.46 -22.52
C ALA A 483 8.81 4.93 -23.57
N MET A 484 10.09 5.08 -23.21
CA MET A 484 11.14 5.56 -24.11
C MET A 484 11.86 4.45 -24.87
N ASP A 485 12.05 3.28 -24.24
CA ASP A 485 12.88 2.19 -24.78
C ASP A 485 12.26 0.79 -24.70
N GLY A 486 11.07 0.66 -24.09
CA GLY A 486 10.37 -0.63 -23.97
C GLY A 486 11.02 -1.60 -22.98
N THR A 487 11.88 -1.12 -22.09
CA THR A 487 12.37 -1.93 -20.95
C THR A 487 11.27 -2.13 -19.91
N VAL A 488 11.29 -3.28 -19.22
CA VAL A 488 10.40 -3.53 -18.08
C VAL A 488 11.01 -2.84 -16.86
N ILE A 489 10.19 -2.07 -16.14
CA ILE A 489 10.57 -1.48 -14.86
C ILE A 489 10.10 -2.43 -13.76
N ASP A 490 11.04 -2.94 -12.97
CA ASP A 490 10.70 -3.62 -11.72
C ASP A 490 10.25 -2.57 -10.70
N ALA A 491 9.10 -2.81 -10.08
CA ALA A 491 8.61 -1.94 -9.01
C ALA A 491 9.48 -2.11 -7.75
N PRO A 492 9.86 -1.01 -7.07
CA PRO A 492 10.71 -1.05 -5.88
C PRO A 492 10.03 -1.75 -4.70
#